data_AF-A0ABD2QDR4-F1
#
_entry.id   AF-A0ABD2QDR4-F1
#
_cell.length_a   1.000
_cell.length_b   1.000
_cell.length_c   1.000
_cell.angle_alpha   90.00
_cell.angle_beta   90.00
_cell.angle_gamma   90.00
#
_symmetry.space_group_name_H-M   'P 1'
#
loop_
_entity.id
_entity.type
_entity.pdbx_description
1 polymer ?
#
loop_
_entity_poly.entity_id
_entity_poly.type
_entity_poly.pdbx_seq_one_letter_code
_entity_poly.pdbx_strand_id
1 'polypeptide(L)'
;YECDVGSYETKAHTDKTDTIFGSFEMNVPASYRGFQLRFNAEVFDHDVYDSHDSIGRFRSSKMHVFKPDEATAVTMDREPSKNEAAELSLHVKMVCEDGYYDTSCAKKCIAKIGFYTCDENGNRICVPEKLPPDCQLDDPCLKEPCAEGATCEKLTDGSRKCICDATDESKCYKHIPCEPNPCLNGAKCSQSPTNKFDDVCLCTENYAGRRCDSPRDACAEEAFRLMIKHNDTINQKCRLSV
;
A
#
# COMPACT_ATOMS: atom_id res chain seq x y z
N TYR A 1 -23.77 27.66 -5.29
CA TYR A 1 -23.15 27.10 -6.52
C TYR A 1 -23.31 25.59 -6.52
N GLU A 2 -23.36 24.93 -7.68
CA GLU A 2 -23.23 23.47 -7.74
C GLU A 2 -21.74 23.13 -7.56
N CYS A 3 -21.43 22.35 -6.53
CA CYS A 3 -20.06 22.02 -6.14
C CYS A 3 -19.76 20.57 -6.52
N ASP A 4 -19.11 20.38 -7.68
CA ASP A 4 -18.88 19.05 -8.26
C ASP A 4 -17.92 18.18 -7.44
N VAL A 5 -16.96 18.81 -6.74
CA VAL A 5 -15.95 18.11 -5.93
C VAL A 5 -16.44 17.89 -4.50
N GLY A 6 -17.12 18.89 -3.94
CA GLY A 6 -17.70 18.85 -2.61
C GLY A 6 -17.88 20.24 -2.01
N SER A 7 -18.59 20.30 -0.89
CA SER A 7 -18.84 21.53 -0.13
C SER A 7 -18.67 21.28 1.36
N TYR A 8 -18.34 22.34 2.10
CA TYR A 8 -18.22 22.32 3.55
C TYR A 8 -18.79 23.61 4.11
N GLU A 9 -19.52 23.49 5.23
CA GLU A 9 -20.11 24.62 5.95
C GLU A 9 -19.58 24.62 7.38
N THR A 10 -19.04 25.75 7.81
CA THR A 10 -18.55 25.93 9.19
C THR A 10 -19.72 26.13 10.15
N LYS A 11 -19.49 25.89 11.44
CA LYS A 11 -20.45 26.35 12.46
C LYS A 11 -20.49 27.87 12.50
N ALA A 12 -21.59 28.44 12.97
CA ALA A 12 -21.67 29.88 13.24
C ALA A 12 -20.62 30.29 14.29
N HIS A 13 -19.98 31.42 14.06
CA HIS A 13 -19.04 32.04 14.98
C HIS A 13 -19.63 33.35 15.51
N THR A 14 -19.29 33.72 16.74
CA THR A 14 -19.71 35.01 17.32
C THR A 14 -19.07 36.17 16.55
N ASP A 15 -19.81 37.25 16.36
CA ASP A 15 -19.37 38.47 15.66
C ASP A 15 -17.97 38.93 16.07
N LYS A 16 -17.06 38.94 15.09
CA LYS A 16 -15.69 39.43 15.21
C LYS A 16 -15.19 39.95 13.87
N THR A 17 -14.34 40.96 13.93
CA THR A 17 -13.68 41.58 12.75
C THR A 17 -12.65 40.66 12.11
N ASP A 18 -11.96 39.84 12.91
CA ASP A 18 -10.98 38.85 12.46
C ASP A 18 -11.30 37.49 13.08
N THR A 19 -11.61 36.50 12.24
CA THR A 19 -11.93 35.13 12.69
C THR A 19 -11.20 34.11 11.82
N ILE A 20 -10.50 33.17 12.47
CA ILE A 20 -10.02 31.95 11.83
C ILE A 20 -11.14 30.91 11.97
N PHE A 21 -11.80 30.60 10.85
CA PHE A 21 -12.95 29.69 10.80
C PHE A 21 -12.58 28.19 10.91
N GLY A 22 -11.29 27.89 11.02
CA GLY A 22 -10.75 26.55 11.20
C GLY A 22 -10.16 25.95 9.93
N SER A 23 -9.81 24.67 10.00
CA SER A 23 -9.35 23.84 8.88
C SER A 23 -10.35 22.72 8.63
N PHE A 24 -10.64 22.43 7.37
CA PHE A 24 -11.47 21.30 6.97
C PHE A 24 -10.72 20.44 5.97
N GLU A 25 -11.05 19.15 5.96
CA GLU A 25 -10.51 18.19 5.01
C GLU A 25 -11.64 17.74 4.07
N MET A 26 -11.32 17.62 2.79
CA MET A 26 -12.27 17.16 1.79
C MET A 26 -11.60 16.17 0.86
N ASN A 27 -12.26 15.04 0.64
CA ASN A 27 -11.80 14.03 -0.29
C ASN A 27 -12.09 14.49 -1.73
N VAL A 28 -11.04 14.67 -2.52
CA VAL A 28 -11.16 14.96 -3.95
C VAL A 28 -11.32 13.63 -4.71
N PRO A 29 -12.43 13.40 -5.42
CA PRO A 29 -12.62 12.14 -6.13
C PRO A 29 -11.53 11.92 -7.18
N ALA A 30 -11.15 10.65 -7.40
CA ALA A 30 -10.08 10.29 -8.34
C ALA A 30 -10.34 10.78 -9.78
N SER A 31 -11.60 11.00 -10.16
CA SER A 31 -12.00 11.56 -11.46
C SER A 31 -11.49 12.99 -11.69
N TYR A 32 -11.13 13.73 -10.63
CA TYR A 32 -10.64 15.10 -10.71
C TYR A 32 -9.09 15.20 -10.59
N ARG A 33 -8.36 14.07 -10.63
CA ARG A 33 -6.89 14.06 -10.62
C ARG A 33 -6.32 14.78 -11.85
N GLY A 34 -5.43 15.74 -11.64
CA GLY A 34 -4.84 16.57 -12.70
C GLY A 34 -5.73 17.68 -13.25
N PHE A 35 -6.93 17.88 -12.70
CA PHE A 35 -7.81 18.99 -13.08
C PHE A 35 -7.47 20.27 -12.32
N GLN A 36 -7.83 21.41 -12.92
CA GLN A 36 -7.83 22.70 -12.22
C GLN A 36 -9.07 22.82 -11.33
N LEU A 37 -8.85 23.18 -10.07
CA LEU A 37 -9.91 23.41 -9.10
C LEU A 37 -10.28 24.90 -9.08
N ARG A 38 -11.53 25.16 -8.72
CA ARG A 38 -12.05 26.50 -8.43
C ARG A 38 -12.73 26.45 -7.07
N PHE A 39 -12.45 27.45 -6.24
CA PHE A 39 -13.05 27.59 -4.93
C PHE A 39 -14.09 28.71 -4.97
N ASN A 40 -15.27 28.43 -4.44
CA ASN A 40 -16.29 29.43 -4.18
C ASN A 40 -16.53 29.43 -2.67
N ALA A 41 -16.65 30.61 -2.07
CA ALA A 41 -16.92 30.76 -0.65
C ALA A 41 -18.00 31.82 -0.45
N GLU A 42 -18.95 31.53 0.42
CA GLU A 42 -20.03 32.44 0.79
C GLU A 42 -19.92 32.65 2.31
N VAL A 43 -19.87 33.91 2.72
CA VAL A 43 -19.85 34.33 4.13
C VAL A 43 -21.21 34.96 4.40
N PHE A 44 -21.91 34.44 5.41
CA PHE A 44 -23.24 34.89 5.79
C PHE A 44 -23.33 35.09 7.30
N ASP A 45 -24.23 35.98 7.70
CA ASP A 45 -24.64 36.20 9.07
C ASP A 45 -25.66 35.12 9.48
N HIS A 46 -25.50 34.55 10.67
CA HIS A 46 -26.32 33.43 11.10
C HIS A 46 -27.49 33.89 11.98
N ASP A 47 -28.62 34.15 11.34
CA ASP A 47 -29.87 34.48 12.02
C ASP A 47 -30.62 33.26 12.59
N VAL A 48 -31.10 33.37 13.84
CA VAL A 48 -31.84 32.31 14.53
C VAL A 48 -33.32 32.25 14.10
N TYR A 49 -33.86 33.37 13.62
CA TYR A 49 -35.30 33.53 13.36
C TYR A 49 -35.63 33.98 11.93
N ASP A 50 -34.64 34.27 11.11
CA ASP A 50 -34.82 34.72 9.72
C ASP A 50 -33.79 34.04 8.80
N SER A 51 -33.88 34.30 7.49
CA SER A 51 -32.90 33.84 6.51
C SER A 51 -31.55 34.52 6.72
N HIS A 52 -30.48 33.72 6.70
CA HIS A 52 -29.10 34.20 6.82
C HIS A 52 -28.75 35.30 5.80
N ASP A 53 -28.23 36.43 6.27
CA ASP A 53 -27.83 37.55 5.44
C ASP A 53 -26.43 37.36 4.82
N SER A 54 -26.32 37.47 3.49
CA SER A 54 -25.02 37.34 2.82
C SER A 54 -24.10 38.53 3.12
N ILE A 55 -23.04 38.31 3.89
CA ILE A 55 -21.96 39.28 4.15
C ILE A 55 -21.06 39.43 2.92
N GLY A 56 -20.78 38.35 2.18
CA GLY A 56 -19.97 38.41 0.97
C GLY A 56 -19.84 37.08 0.23
N ARG A 57 -19.70 37.15 -1.09
CA ARG A 57 -19.38 36.01 -1.94
C ARG A 57 -18.01 36.19 -2.59
N PHE A 58 -17.24 35.12 -2.61
CA PHE A 58 -15.86 35.11 -3.08
C PHE A 58 -15.63 33.94 -4.01
N ARG A 59 -14.81 34.17 -5.03
CA ARG A 59 -14.53 33.20 -6.08
C ARG A 59 -13.07 33.24 -6.49
N SER A 60 -12.46 32.07 -6.60
CA SER A 60 -11.11 31.97 -7.14
C SER A 60 -11.11 31.84 -8.67
N SER A 61 -9.99 32.21 -9.28
CA SER A 61 -9.65 31.71 -10.61
C SER A 61 -9.43 30.19 -10.58
N LYS A 62 -9.52 29.53 -11.74
CA LYS A 62 -9.16 28.11 -11.86
C LYS A 62 -7.66 27.99 -11.60
N MET A 63 -7.29 27.18 -10.61
CA MET A 63 -5.90 26.97 -10.25
C MET A 63 -5.58 25.49 -10.20
N HIS A 64 -4.35 25.17 -10.52
CA HIS A 64 -3.82 23.86 -10.22
C HIS A 64 -3.16 23.92 -8.85
N VAL A 65 -3.55 23.01 -7.97
CA VAL A 65 -2.93 22.89 -6.67
C VAL A 65 -1.80 21.88 -6.83
N PHE A 66 -0.62 22.36 -7.27
CA PHE A 66 0.51 21.54 -7.71
C PHE A 66 1.56 21.29 -6.63
N LYS A 67 1.24 21.53 -5.36
CA LYS A 67 2.19 21.34 -4.27
C LYS A 67 1.60 20.43 -3.20
N PRO A 68 1.77 19.11 -3.34
CA PRO A 68 1.53 18.20 -2.25
C PRO A 68 2.36 18.66 -1.05
N ASP A 69 1.75 18.59 0.11
CA ASP A 69 2.39 18.88 1.38
C ASP A 69 2.80 20.33 1.70
N GLU A 70 2.53 21.29 0.79
CA GLU A 70 2.77 22.72 1.02
C GLU A 70 1.45 23.51 1.02
N ALA A 71 1.24 24.34 2.04
CA ALA A 71 0.07 25.22 2.10
C ALA A 71 0.20 26.32 1.04
N THR A 72 -0.77 26.39 0.12
CA THR A 72 -0.84 27.36 -0.96
C THR A 72 -1.93 28.37 -0.68
N ALA A 73 -1.60 29.66 -0.68
CA ALA A 73 -2.59 30.73 -0.58
C ALA A 73 -3.43 30.80 -1.86
N VAL A 74 -4.76 30.84 -1.72
CA VAL A 74 -5.71 30.97 -2.82
C VAL A 74 -6.16 32.41 -2.90
N THR A 75 -5.95 33.04 -4.05
CA THR A 75 -6.52 34.37 -4.32
C THR A 75 -8.02 34.25 -4.51
N MET A 76 -8.78 34.92 -3.64
CA MET A 76 -10.23 34.92 -3.63
C MET A 76 -10.75 36.31 -4.05
N ASP A 77 -11.34 36.39 -5.24
CA ASP A 77 -11.91 37.63 -5.77
C ASP A 77 -13.34 37.81 -5.23
N ARG A 78 -13.65 38.99 -4.69
CA ARG A 78 -14.99 39.30 -4.18
C ARG A 78 -15.95 39.59 -5.32
N GLU A 79 -17.13 38.97 -5.29
CA GLU A 79 -18.21 39.30 -6.23
C GLU A 79 -18.86 40.65 -5.85
N PRO A 80 -19.35 41.44 -6.82
CA PRO A 80 -19.96 42.74 -6.54
C PRO A 80 -21.11 42.64 -5.53
N SER A 81 -21.06 43.43 -4.46
CA SER A 81 -22.07 43.43 -3.38
C SER A 81 -22.20 44.83 -2.75
N LYS A 82 -23.29 45.08 -2.01
CA LYS A 82 -23.54 46.37 -1.33
C LYS A 82 -22.58 46.65 -0.16
N ASN A 83 -21.99 45.62 0.44
CA ASN A 83 -21.00 45.73 1.50
C ASN A 83 -19.60 45.41 0.95
N GLU A 84 -18.63 46.30 1.12
CA GLU A 84 -17.28 46.18 0.52
C GLU A 84 -16.17 45.85 1.53
N ALA A 85 -16.50 45.74 2.83
CA ALA A 85 -15.48 45.73 3.90
C ALA A 85 -14.92 44.34 4.28
N ALA A 86 -15.42 43.24 3.73
CA ALA A 86 -15.03 41.89 4.14
C ALA A 86 -14.02 41.27 3.16
N GLU A 87 -12.88 40.83 3.72
CA GLU A 87 -11.81 40.10 3.03
C GLU A 87 -11.79 38.62 3.46
N LEU A 88 -11.42 37.72 2.53
CA LEU A 88 -11.33 36.29 2.80
C LEU A 88 -9.94 35.76 2.41
N SER A 89 -9.23 35.22 3.38
CA SER A 89 -7.95 34.51 3.16
C SER A 89 -8.17 33.00 3.23
N LEU A 90 -7.91 32.30 2.12
CA LEU A 90 -8.01 30.84 2.03
C LEU A 90 -6.62 30.24 1.75
N HIS A 91 -6.24 29.23 2.52
CA HIS A 91 -5.05 28.42 2.27
C HIS A 91 -5.47 26.96 2.05
N VAL A 92 -4.92 26.34 1.02
CA VAL A 92 -5.22 24.93 0.67
C VAL A 92 -3.93 24.12 0.65
N LYS A 93 -3.99 22.91 1.20
CA LYS A 93 -2.91 21.93 1.17
C LYS A 93 -3.47 20.64 0.55
N MET A 94 -2.85 20.16 -0.52
CA MET A 94 -3.19 18.84 -1.06
C MET A 94 -2.31 17.77 -0.43
N VAL A 95 -2.89 16.63 -0.15
CA VAL A 95 -2.22 15.44 0.37
C VAL A 95 -2.65 14.27 -0.52
N CYS A 96 -1.68 13.52 -1.02
CA CYS A 96 -1.99 12.33 -1.81
C CYS A 96 -2.41 11.18 -0.92
N GLU A 97 -3.33 10.35 -1.41
CA GLU A 97 -3.68 9.08 -0.78
C GLU A 97 -2.47 8.12 -0.81
N ASP A 98 -2.41 7.18 0.14
CA ASP A 98 -1.34 6.18 0.22
C ASP A 98 -1.09 5.48 -1.12
N GLY A 99 0.16 5.50 -1.57
CA GLY A 99 0.58 4.91 -2.84
C GLY A 99 0.33 5.78 -4.08
N TYR A 100 -0.14 7.02 -3.91
CA TYR A 100 -0.18 8.04 -4.94
C TYR A 100 0.87 9.13 -4.67
N TYR A 101 1.53 9.58 -5.72
CA TYR A 101 2.65 10.49 -5.70
C TYR A 101 2.52 11.49 -6.83
N ASP A 102 3.53 12.36 -6.97
CA ASP A 102 3.60 13.50 -7.88
C ASP A 102 2.73 14.69 -7.46
N THR A 103 2.89 15.82 -8.17
CA THR A 103 2.23 17.09 -7.85
C THR A 103 0.72 17.11 -8.07
N SER A 104 0.16 16.07 -8.68
CA SER A 104 -1.24 15.90 -9.05
C SER A 104 -1.90 14.66 -8.43
N CYS A 105 -1.14 13.90 -7.62
CA CYS A 105 -1.53 12.60 -7.08
C CYS A 105 -2.00 11.62 -8.18
N ALA A 106 -1.47 11.74 -9.40
CA ALA A 106 -1.86 10.92 -10.54
C ALA A 106 -1.00 9.65 -10.64
N LYS A 107 0.26 9.73 -10.23
CA LYS A 107 1.20 8.62 -10.32
C LYS A 107 1.03 7.65 -9.16
N LYS A 108 0.69 6.41 -9.51
CA LYS A 108 0.54 5.32 -8.55
C LYS A 108 1.83 4.51 -8.41
N CYS A 109 2.30 4.33 -7.19
CA CYS A 109 3.38 3.40 -6.86
C CYS A 109 3.06 2.65 -5.56
N ILE A 110 3.08 1.33 -5.59
CA ILE A 110 2.92 0.50 -4.39
C ILE A 110 4.15 -0.40 -4.32
N ALA A 111 4.95 -0.25 -3.26
CA ALA A 111 6.17 -1.00 -3.09
C ALA A 111 5.89 -2.52 -3.13
N LYS A 112 6.76 -3.26 -3.81
CA LYS A 112 6.67 -4.73 -3.90
C LYS A 112 7.92 -5.33 -3.27
N ILE A 113 7.73 -6.01 -2.14
CA ILE A 113 8.80 -6.59 -1.33
C ILE A 113 9.70 -7.47 -2.20
N GLY A 114 11.00 -7.15 -2.23
CA GLY A 114 12.01 -7.89 -3.00
C GLY A 114 12.10 -7.53 -4.47
N PHE A 115 11.29 -6.59 -4.97
CA PHE A 115 11.29 -6.15 -6.37
C PHE A 115 11.64 -4.67 -6.50
N TYR A 116 10.87 -3.79 -5.84
CA TYR A 116 11.09 -2.35 -5.88
C TYR A 116 10.40 -1.62 -4.73
N THR A 117 10.96 -0.46 -4.38
CA THR A 117 10.37 0.55 -3.49
C THR A 117 9.94 1.77 -4.31
N CYS A 118 9.28 2.74 -3.68
CA CYS A 118 8.83 3.98 -4.31
C CYS A 118 9.61 5.15 -3.71
N ASP A 119 10.16 6.03 -4.55
CA ASP A 119 10.75 7.28 -4.10
C ASP A 119 9.68 8.34 -3.74
N GLU A 120 10.11 9.53 -3.31
CA GLU A 120 9.24 10.65 -2.97
C GLU A 120 8.37 11.15 -4.14
N ASN A 121 8.79 10.89 -5.38
CA ASN A 121 8.07 11.25 -6.60
C ASN A 121 7.31 10.04 -7.17
N GLY A 122 7.22 8.92 -6.45
CA GLY A 122 6.61 7.67 -6.89
C GLY A 122 7.34 6.95 -8.03
N ASN A 123 8.60 7.28 -8.33
CA ASN A 123 9.43 6.44 -9.20
C ASN A 123 9.78 5.13 -8.49
N ARG A 124 9.91 4.05 -9.27
CA ARG A 124 10.32 2.76 -8.73
C ARG A 124 11.84 2.76 -8.52
N ILE A 125 12.26 2.46 -7.30
CA ILE A 125 13.66 2.14 -6.97
C ILE A 125 13.75 0.63 -6.86
N CYS A 126 14.34 -0.04 -7.85
CA CYS A 126 14.39 -1.49 -7.89
C CYS A 126 15.33 -2.06 -6.81
N VAL A 127 15.01 -3.26 -6.31
CA VAL A 127 15.81 -3.98 -5.31
C VAL A 127 16.28 -5.31 -5.92
N PRO A 128 17.60 -5.59 -5.93
CA PRO A 128 18.71 -4.68 -5.64
C PRO A 128 18.80 -3.54 -6.68
N GLU A 129 19.44 -2.41 -6.32
CA GLU A 129 19.55 -1.14 -7.09
C GLU A 129 20.29 -1.25 -8.45
N LYS A 130 20.40 -2.46 -9.01
CA LYS A 130 21.11 -2.77 -10.26
C LYS A 130 20.18 -3.07 -11.44
N LEU A 131 18.87 -2.95 -11.25
CA LEU A 131 17.88 -3.24 -12.28
C LEU A 131 17.54 -2.01 -13.14
N PRO A 132 17.09 -2.18 -14.40
CA PRO A 132 16.62 -1.11 -15.26
C PRO A 132 15.48 -0.28 -14.63
N PRO A 133 15.27 0.98 -15.05
CA PRO A 133 14.35 1.94 -14.41
C PRO A 133 12.85 1.56 -14.48
N ASP A 134 12.46 0.56 -15.26
CA ASP A 134 11.08 0.06 -15.34
C ASP A 134 10.81 -1.12 -14.37
N CYS A 135 11.85 -1.65 -13.72
CA CYS A 135 11.83 -2.88 -12.93
C CYS A 135 11.10 -4.04 -13.66
N GLN A 136 11.06 -4.02 -15.00
CA GLN A 136 10.46 -5.09 -15.80
C GLN A 136 11.44 -6.25 -15.84
N LEU A 137 11.19 -7.21 -14.96
CA LEU A 137 11.87 -8.49 -14.96
C LEU A 137 11.20 -9.37 -16.02
N ASP A 138 11.62 -9.29 -17.27
CA ASP A 138 11.58 -10.44 -18.21
C ASP A 138 12.97 -11.05 -18.41
N ASP A 139 13.88 -10.68 -17.52
CA ASP A 139 15.15 -11.36 -17.38
C ASP A 139 15.02 -12.49 -16.35
N PRO A 140 15.06 -13.77 -16.80
CA PRO A 140 15.01 -14.92 -15.90
C PRO A 140 16.17 -14.92 -14.91
N CYS A 141 17.34 -14.35 -15.24
CA CYS A 141 18.48 -14.24 -14.33
C CYS A 141 18.22 -13.32 -13.13
N LEU A 142 17.28 -12.39 -13.28
CA LEU A 142 16.90 -11.46 -12.23
C LEU A 142 15.67 -11.94 -11.46
N LYS A 143 14.73 -12.65 -12.10
CA LYS A 143 13.62 -13.36 -11.41
C LYS A 143 14.16 -14.42 -10.47
N GLU A 144 15.17 -15.14 -10.92
CA GLU A 144 15.75 -16.26 -10.21
C GLU A 144 17.29 -16.13 -10.24
N PRO A 145 17.88 -15.42 -9.27
CA PRO A 145 19.33 -15.25 -9.24
C PRO A 145 20.05 -16.57 -8.96
N CYS A 146 21.25 -16.74 -9.52
CA CYS A 146 22.13 -17.87 -9.21
C CYS A 146 22.67 -17.78 -7.77
N ALA A 147 23.34 -18.84 -7.32
CA ALA A 147 24.05 -18.82 -6.04
C ALA A 147 25.14 -17.74 -6.02
N GLU A 148 25.56 -17.33 -4.83
CA GLU A 148 26.60 -16.31 -4.67
C GLU A 148 27.90 -16.78 -5.34
N GLY A 149 28.49 -15.94 -6.20
CA GLY A 149 29.69 -16.27 -6.99
C GLY A 149 29.43 -16.99 -8.32
N ALA A 150 28.19 -17.37 -8.64
CA ALA A 150 27.84 -17.95 -9.93
C ALA A 150 27.47 -16.88 -10.98
N THR A 151 27.82 -17.12 -12.24
CA THR A 151 27.45 -16.27 -13.38
C THR A 151 26.12 -16.73 -13.95
N CYS A 152 25.18 -15.81 -14.17
CA CYS A 152 23.91 -16.13 -14.84
C CYS A 152 23.95 -15.79 -16.33
N GLU A 153 23.47 -16.71 -17.16
CA GLU A 153 23.30 -16.55 -18.60
C GLU A 153 21.82 -16.70 -18.98
N LYS A 154 21.28 -15.72 -19.71
CA LYS A 154 19.91 -15.76 -20.24
C LYS A 154 19.86 -16.63 -21.50
N LEU A 155 18.91 -17.55 -21.57
CA LEU A 155 18.69 -18.42 -22.72
C LEU A 155 17.61 -17.85 -23.66
N THR A 156 17.65 -18.26 -24.92
CA THR A 156 16.77 -17.77 -25.99
C THR A 156 15.31 -18.19 -25.83
N ASP A 157 15.04 -19.24 -25.06
CA ASP A 157 13.70 -19.73 -24.72
C ASP A 157 13.07 -18.98 -23.54
N GLY A 158 13.75 -17.96 -23.00
CA GLY A 158 13.29 -17.18 -21.85
C GLY A 158 13.64 -17.82 -20.50
N SER A 159 14.39 -18.93 -20.47
CA SER A 159 14.95 -19.53 -19.26
C SER A 159 16.35 -19.00 -18.95
N ARG A 160 16.99 -19.51 -17.89
CA ARG A 160 18.34 -19.12 -17.45
C ARG A 160 19.25 -20.33 -17.24
N LYS A 161 20.55 -20.10 -17.29
CA LYS A 161 21.61 -21.03 -16.90
C LYS A 161 22.53 -20.39 -15.87
N CYS A 162 22.89 -21.13 -14.82
CA CYS A 162 23.91 -20.72 -13.86
C CYS A 162 25.22 -21.44 -14.14
N ILE A 163 26.32 -20.69 -14.17
CA ILE A 163 27.67 -21.18 -14.45
C ILE A 163 28.53 -20.91 -13.20
N CYS A 164 29.10 -21.97 -12.63
CA CYS A 164 29.99 -21.91 -11.49
C CYS A 164 30.89 -23.15 -11.43
N ASP A 165 31.96 -23.09 -10.63
CA ASP A 165 32.98 -24.15 -10.52
C ASP A 165 32.56 -25.32 -9.61
N ALA A 166 31.29 -25.40 -9.20
CA ALA A 166 30.82 -26.46 -8.33
C ALA A 166 30.75 -27.79 -9.10
N THR A 167 31.22 -28.88 -8.47
CA THR A 167 31.08 -30.25 -8.99
C THR A 167 29.62 -30.74 -9.04
N ASP A 168 28.72 -30.02 -8.38
CA ASP A 168 27.30 -30.30 -8.31
C ASP A 168 26.54 -29.06 -8.80
N GLU A 169 25.95 -29.16 -9.99
CA GLU A 169 25.21 -28.07 -10.64
C GLU A 169 24.08 -27.54 -9.76
N SER A 170 23.49 -28.36 -8.88
CA SER A 170 22.42 -27.92 -7.99
C SER A 170 22.88 -26.83 -7.00
N LYS A 171 24.17 -26.82 -6.64
CA LYS A 171 24.78 -25.78 -5.79
C LYS A 171 25.01 -24.46 -6.53
N CYS A 172 24.90 -24.48 -7.85
CA CYS A 172 25.03 -23.30 -8.72
C CYS A 172 23.78 -22.42 -8.70
N TYR A 173 22.64 -23.03 -8.41
CA TYR A 173 21.35 -22.36 -8.31
C TYR A 173 21.09 -21.98 -6.86
N LYS A 174 20.49 -20.80 -6.65
CA LYS A 174 20.00 -20.44 -5.33
C LYS A 174 18.88 -21.40 -4.97
N HIS A 175 19.00 -22.12 -3.85
CA HIS A 175 17.96 -23.06 -3.44
C HIS A 175 16.67 -22.28 -3.18
N ILE A 176 15.70 -22.46 -4.07
CA ILE A 176 14.31 -22.04 -3.83
C ILE A 176 13.75 -23.15 -2.94
N PRO A 177 13.34 -22.85 -1.69
CA PRO A 177 12.99 -23.89 -0.73
C PRO A 177 11.94 -24.90 -1.24
N CYS A 178 11.01 -24.45 -2.07
CA CYS A 178 9.93 -25.29 -2.58
C CYS A 178 10.04 -25.69 -4.05
N GLU A 179 11.18 -25.43 -4.72
CA GLU A 179 11.33 -25.75 -6.14
C GLU A 179 12.68 -26.42 -6.46
N PRO A 180 12.65 -27.68 -6.95
CA PRO A 180 11.48 -28.56 -7.05
C PRO A 180 10.90 -28.91 -5.66
N ASN A 181 9.60 -29.23 -5.57
CA ASN A 181 8.94 -29.49 -4.28
C ASN A 181 9.67 -30.63 -3.53
N PRO A 182 10.32 -30.35 -2.39
CA PRO A 182 11.10 -31.35 -1.66
C PRO A 182 10.20 -32.28 -0.83
N CYS A 183 8.92 -31.96 -0.68
CA CYS A 183 7.96 -32.70 0.13
C CYS A 183 7.39 -33.90 -0.62
N LEU A 184 7.28 -35.04 0.06
CA LEU A 184 6.80 -36.29 -0.51
C LEU A 184 5.33 -36.55 -0.15
N ASN A 185 4.74 -37.56 -0.79
CA ASN A 185 3.41 -38.09 -0.46
C ASN A 185 2.27 -37.06 -0.51
N GLY A 186 2.33 -36.16 -1.49
CA GLY A 186 1.29 -35.14 -1.71
C GLY A 186 1.32 -33.98 -0.71
N ALA A 187 2.38 -33.86 0.09
CA ALA A 187 2.56 -32.77 1.04
C ALA A 187 2.78 -31.41 0.34
N LYS A 188 2.29 -30.35 0.98
CA LYS A 188 2.41 -28.98 0.48
C LYS A 188 3.68 -28.33 1.02
N CYS A 189 4.53 -27.83 0.14
CA CYS A 189 5.70 -27.05 0.57
C CYS A 189 5.35 -25.58 0.83
N SER A 190 6.00 -25.00 1.82
CA SER A 190 6.02 -23.57 2.10
C SER A 190 7.43 -23.11 2.49
N GLN A 191 7.74 -21.84 2.22
CA GLN A 191 9.00 -21.24 2.68
C GLN A 191 8.97 -21.07 4.21
N SER A 192 10.08 -21.37 4.88
CA SER A 192 10.18 -21.23 6.33
C SER A 192 9.99 -19.78 6.77
N PRO A 193 9.17 -19.53 7.82
CA PRO A 193 8.95 -18.19 8.35
C PRO A 193 10.18 -17.61 9.06
N THR A 194 11.12 -18.45 9.52
CA THR A 194 12.31 -18.03 10.27
C THR A 194 13.57 -17.95 9.42
N ASN A 195 13.65 -18.71 8.32
CA ASN A 195 14.79 -18.69 7.41
C ASN A 195 14.31 -18.76 5.96
N LYS A 196 14.58 -17.70 5.19
CA LYS A 196 14.13 -17.59 3.79
C LYS A 196 14.77 -18.65 2.86
N PHE A 197 15.78 -19.38 3.31
CA PHE A 197 16.43 -20.44 2.55
C PHE A 197 15.99 -21.85 2.94
N ASP A 198 15.14 -21.99 3.95
CA ASP A 198 14.64 -23.31 4.40
C ASP A 198 13.21 -23.56 3.91
N ASP A 199 12.91 -24.83 3.68
CA ASP A 199 11.62 -25.37 3.27
C ASP A 199 10.89 -26.01 4.45
N VAL A 200 9.56 -25.90 4.43
CA VAL A 200 8.67 -26.52 5.43
C VAL A 200 7.59 -27.30 4.70
N CYS A 201 7.55 -28.60 4.96
CA CYS A 201 6.55 -29.51 4.42
C CYS A 201 5.35 -29.67 5.34
N LEU A 202 4.18 -29.33 4.83
CA LEU A 202 2.88 -29.58 5.47
C LEU A 202 2.40 -30.98 5.04
N CYS A 203 2.64 -31.96 5.90
CA CYS A 203 2.30 -33.36 5.63
C CYS A 203 0.79 -33.60 5.60
N THR A 204 0.39 -34.54 4.73
CA THR A 204 -0.96 -35.09 4.72
C THR A 204 -1.20 -35.96 5.97
N GLU A 205 -2.47 -36.26 6.27
CA GLU A 205 -2.89 -36.90 7.53
C GLU A 205 -2.22 -38.25 7.83
N ASN A 206 -1.66 -38.91 6.81
CA ASN A 206 -1.06 -40.24 6.90
C ASN A 206 0.48 -40.22 6.94
N TYR A 207 1.11 -39.05 6.86
CA TYR A 207 2.56 -38.93 6.73
C TYR A 207 3.17 -37.91 7.72
N ALA A 208 4.44 -38.08 8.04
CA ALA A 208 5.23 -37.31 8.99
C ALA A 208 6.72 -37.30 8.59
N GLY A 209 7.52 -36.55 9.34
CA GLY A 209 8.95 -36.31 9.03
C GLY A 209 9.17 -34.99 8.29
N ARG A 210 10.43 -34.53 8.23
CA ARG A 210 10.80 -33.21 7.65
C ARG A 210 10.31 -33.07 6.20
N ARG A 211 10.32 -34.16 5.44
CA ARG A 211 9.83 -34.20 4.05
C ARG A 211 8.55 -35.02 3.86
N CYS A 212 7.85 -35.37 4.95
CA CYS A 212 6.65 -36.21 4.89
C CYS A 212 6.88 -37.58 4.24
N ASP A 213 8.05 -38.15 4.49
CA ASP A 213 8.54 -39.41 3.91
C ASP A 213 8.17 -40.63 4.75
N SER A 214 7.72 -40.43 5.99
CA SER A 214 7.42 -41.50 6.93
C SER A 214 5.91 -41.62 7.14
N PRO A 215 5.30 -42.81 7.06
CA PRO A 215 3.90 -42.98 7.43
C PRO A 215 3.71 -42.69 8.93
N ARG A 216 2.59 -42.07 9.29
CA ARG A 216 2.21 -41.90 10.69
C ARG A 216 1.85 -43.25 11.29
N ASP A 217 2.29 -43.48 12.52
CA ASP A 217 1.88 -44.65 13.30
C ASP A 217 0.36 -44.62 13.48
N ALA A 218 -0.29 -45.79 13.46
CA ALA A 218 -1.72 -45.95 13.71
C ALA A 218 -2.17 -45.29 15.03
N CYS A 219 -1.28 -45.21 16.03
CA CYS A 219 -1.56 -44.49 17.28
C CYS A 219 -1.62 -42.95 17.10
N ALA A 220 -0.86 -42.39 16.17
CA ALA A 220 -0.85 -40.96 15.87
C ALA A 220 -2.04 -40.54 15.00
N GLU A 221 -2.55 -41.44 14.16
CA GLU A 221 -3.76 -41.24 13.35
C GLU A 221 -5.02 -41.15 14.24
N GLU A 222 -5.17 -42.06 15.21
CA GLU A 222 -6.26 -42.00 16.19
C GLU A 222 -6.19 -40.76 17.09
N ALA A 223 -4.99 -40.33 17.50
CA ALA A 223 -4.82 -39.11 18.27
C ALA A 223 -5.31 -37.85 17.52
N PHE A 224 -5.06 -37.75 16.21
CA PHE A 224 -5.52 -36.62 15.39
C PHE A 224 -7.04 -36.66 15.16
N ARG A 225 -7.63 -37.84 14.93
CA ARG A 225 -9.11 -38.01 14.85
C ARG A 225 -9.82 -37.58 16.13
N LEU A 226 -9.23 -37.86 17.29
CA LEU A 226 -9.79 -37.48 18.58
C LEU A 226 -9.73 -35.96 18.82
N MET A 227 -8.71 -35.26 18.32
CA MET A 227 -8.59 -33.80 18.47
C MET A 227 -9.62 -33.00 17.66
N ILE A 228 -10.03 -33.47 16.47
CA ILE A 228 -11.02 -32.76 15.64
C ILE A 228 -12.45 -32.92 16.19
N LYS A 229 -12.74 -34.00 16.94
CA LYS A 229 -14.08 -34.26 17.49
C LYS A 229 -14.42 -33.48 18.76
N HIS A 230 -13.42 -32.96 19.48
CA HIS A 230 -13.63 -32.23 20.74
C HIS A 230 -13.00 -30.84 20.68
N ASN A 231 -13.62 -29.94 19.89
CA ASN A 231 -13.32 -28.50 19.96
C ASN A 231 -14.08 -27.79 21.10
N ASP A 232 -14.63 -28.53 22.06
CA ASP A 232 -15.12 -27.97 23.32
C ASP A 232 -14.62 -28.84 24.46
N THR A 233 -13.95 -28.18 25.41
CA THR A 233 -13.37 -28.70 26.65
C THR A 233 -12.25 -29.73 26.49
N ILE A 234 -10.99 -29.30 26.64
CA ILE A 234 -10.13 -29.69 27.79
C ILE A 234 -9.08 -28.58 28.02
N ASN A 235 -9.47 -27.56 28.79
CA ASN A 235 -8.54 -26.83 29.64
C ASN A 235 -8.23 -27.74 30.83
N GLN A 236 -7.28 -28.66 30.70
CA GLN A 236 -6.71 -29.33 31.87
C GLN A 236 -5.27 -29.78 31.60
N LYS A 237 -4.38 -28.95 32.14
CA LYS A 237 -2.98 -29.17 32.48
C LYS A 237 -2.61 -30.66 32.62
N CYS A 238 -1.63 -31.10 31.83
CA CYS A 238 -0.78 -32.23 32.21
C CYS A 238 0.64 -31.74 32.47
N ARG A 239 1.12 -32.12 33.65
CA ARG A 239 2.32 -31.67 34.36
C ARG A 239 3.47 -32.63 34.02
N LEU A 240 4.67 -32.10 33.79
CA LEU A 240 5.91 -32.88 33.76
C LEU A 240 6.13 -33.59 35.10
N SER A 241 6.59 -34.83 35.07
CA SER A 241 7.16 -35.54 36.22
C SER A 241 8.16 -36.58 35.72
N VAL A 242 9.45 -36.27 35.97
CA VAL A 242 10.73 -37.00 35.79
C VAL A 242 10.85 -37.92 34.57
#